data_AF-K0J7Q9-F1
#
_entry.id   AF-K0J7Q9-F1
#
_cell.length_a   1.000
_cell.length_b   1.000
_cell.length_c   1.000
_cell.angle_alpha   90.00
_cell.angle_beta   90.00
_cell.angle_gamma   90.00
#
_symmetry.space_group_name_H-M   'P 1'
#
loop_
_entity.id
_entity.type
_entity.pdbx_description
1 polymer ?
#
loop_
_entity_poly.entity_id
_entity_poly.type
_entity_poly.pdbx_seq_one_letter_code
_entity_poly.pdbx_strand_id
1 'polypeptide(L)'
;MVLLIVKSVVSKMKTSLKTLRIQLPYKQNSFIHTYNNGRIEWINNMIKVLSKVAYGYRNFYNFKKRMMVHPKFKAIETNSSKKIQKETRYEAAI
;
A
#
# COMPACT_ATOMS: atom_id res chain seq x y z
N MET A 1 -19.57 38.09 -2.25
CA MET A 1 -18.53 37.13 -1.79
C MET A 1 -18.85 35.67 -2.15
N VAL A 2 -20.05 35.17 -1.84
CA VAL A 2 -20.48 33.78 -2.12
C VAL A 2 -20.40 33.41 -3.61
N LEU A 3 -20.84 34.28 -4.51
CA LEU A 3 -20.81 34.03 -5.97
C LEU A 3 -19.38 33.87 -6.53
N LEU A 4 -18.40 34.59 -5.97
CA LEU A 4 -16.99 34.48 -6.35
C LEU A 4 -16.39 33.15 -5.88
N ILE A 5 -16.76 32.70 -4.67
CA ILE A 5 -16.37 31.39 -4.16
C ILE A 5 -16.93 30.28 -5.05
N VAL A 6 -18.22 30.36 -5.40
CA VAL A 6 -18.87 29.38 -6.29
C VAL A 6 -18.20 29.36 -7.67
N LYS A 7 -17.92 30.51 -8.28
CA LYS A 7 -17.18 30.58 -9.56
C LYS A 7 -15.77 29.98 -9.45
N SER A 8 -15.05 30.23 -8.36
CA SER A 8 -13.72 29.67 -8.12
C SER A 8 -13.76 28.14 -7.97
N VAL A 9 -14.71 27.61 -7.20
CA VAL A 9 -14.91 26.17 -7.02
C VAL A 9 -15.30 25.49 -8.34
N VAL A 10 -16.26 26.05 -9.07
CA VAL A 10 -16.67 25.54 -10.39
C VAL A 10 -15.50 25.51 -11.37
N SER A 11 -14.63 26.54 -11.34
CA SER A 11 -13.42 26.59 -12.17
C SER A 11 -12.46 25.43 -11.85
N LYS A 12 -12.19 25.16 -10.56
CA LYS A 12 -11.33 24.05 -10.13
C LYS A 12 -11.91 22.68 -10.49
N MET A 13 -13.23 22.52 -10.35
CA MET A 13 -13.92 21.27 -10.70
C MET A 13 -13.88 20.95 -12.19
N LYS A 14 -13.84 21.95 -13.08
CA LYS A 14 -13.70 21.73 -14.53
C LYS A 14 -12.41 20.96 -14.86
N THR A 15 -11.30 21.27 -14.21
CA THR A 15 -10.04 20.56 -14.40
C THR A 15 -10.13 19.12 -13.90
N SER A 16 -10.68 18.92 -12.69
CA SER A 16 -10.90 17.58 -12.13
C SER A 16 -11.79 16.70 -13.02
N LEU A 17 -12.87 17.27 -13.58
CA LEU A 17 -13.77 16.58 -14.50
C LEU A 17 -13.07 16.20 -15.82
N LYS A 18 -12.25 17.10 -16.37
CA LYS A 18 -11.43 16.80 -17.56
C LYS A 18 -10.47 15.65 -17.30
N THR A 19 -9.75 15.68 -16.17
CA THR A 19 -8.83 14.60 -15.80
C THR A 19 -9.56 13.27 -15.57
N LEU A 20 -10.75 13.31 -14.95
CA LEU A 20 -11.55 12.12 -14.74
C LEU A 20 -12.01 11.51 -16.08
N ARG A 21 -12.42 12.35 -17.04
CA ARG A 21 -12.82 11.91 -18.38
C ARG A 21 -11.69 11.23 -19.15
N ILE A 22 -10.46 11.72 -18.98
CA ILE A 22 -9.25 11.11 -19.57
C ILE A 22 -8.88 9.80 -18.86
N GLN A 23 -9.00 9.74 -17.53
CA GLN A 23 -8.63 8.57 -16.73
C GLN A 23 -9.68 7.46 -16.68
N LEU A 24 -10.93 7.78 -17.06
CA LEU A 24 -12.08 6.86 -17.08
C LEU A 24 -11.79 5.49 -17.72
N PRO A 25 -11.24 5.38 -18.95
CA PRO A 25 -10.93 4.09 -19.56
C PRO A 25 -9.96 3.24 -18.73
N TYR A 26 -9.00 3.86 -18.05
CA TYR A 26 -8.01 3.16 -17.23
C TYR A 26 -8.56 2.74 -15.85
N LYS A 27 -9.59 3.44 -15.35
CA LYS A 27 -10.21 3.17 -14.04
C LYS A 27 -11.45 2.27 -14.11
N GLN A 28 -11.96 1.97 -15.31
CA GLN A 28 -13.09 1.04 -15.51
C GLN A 28 -12.85 -0.32 -14.83
N ASN A 29 -11.64 -0.86 -14.95
CA ASN A 29 -11.26 -2.14 -14.34
C ASN A 29 -11.36 -2.12 -12.81
N SER A 30 -11.20 -0.95 -12.18
CA SER A 30 -11.32 -0.81 -10.72
C SER A 30 -12.76 -0.95 -10.22
N PHE A 31 -13.77 -0.77 -11.09
CA PHE A 31 -15.17 -0.97 -10.72
C PHE A 31 -15.64 -2.42 -10.94
N ILE A 32 -14.93 -3.16 -11.79
CA ILE A 32 -15.25 -4.55 -12.13
C ILE A 32 -14.59 -5.51 -11.13
N HIS A 33 -13.38 -5.20 -10.68
CA HIS A 33 -12.63 -6.04 -9.78
C HIS A 33 -12.73 -5.58 -8.32
N THR A 34 -12.63 -6.51 -7.38
CA THR A 34 -12.59 -6.26 -5.93
C THR A 34 -11.23 -5.77 -5.44
N TYR A 35 -10.26 -5.56 -6.33
CA TYR A 35 -8.93 -5.07 -5.98
C TYR A 35 -9.00 -3.60 -5.58
N ASN A 36 -8.51 -3.31 -4.37
CA ASN A 36 -8.40 -1.96 -3.85
C ASN A 36 -6.94 -1.50 -3.80
N ASN A 37 -6.74 -0.18 -3.86
CA ASN A 37 -5.41 0.42 -3.71
C ASN A 37 -4.92 0.40 -2.25
N GLY A 38 -5.74 -0.08 -1.30
CA GLY A 38 -5.48 0.00 0.13
C GLY A 38 -4.18 -0.70 0.54
N ARG A 39 -3.82 -1.81 -0.12
CA ARG A 39 -2.54 -2.48 0.14
C ARG A 39 -1.33 -1.64 -0.31
N ILE A 40 -1.42 -0.97 -1.46
CA ILE A 40 -0.36 -0.10 -1.99
C ILE A 40 -0.26 1.18 -1.15
N GLU A 41 -1.39 1.78 -0.79
CA GLU A 41 -1.46 2.96 0.08
C GLU A 41 -0.88 2.68 1.46
N TRP A 42 -1.20 1.51 2.03
CA TRP A 42 -0.61 1.07 3.29
C TRP A 42 0.92 0.95 3.21
N ILE A 43 1.45 0.33 2.14
CA ILE A 43 2.90 0.24 1.91
C ILE A 43 3.51 1.63 1.82
N ASN A 44 2.92 2.53 1.03
CA ASN A 44 3.40 3.89 0.85
C ASN A 44 3.42 4.69 2.16
N ASN A 45 2.37 4.58 2.98
CA ASN A 45 2.33 5.25 4.28
C ASN A 45 3.38 4.67 5.23
N MET A 46 3.56 3.36 5.25
CA MET A 46 4.57 2.72 6.09
C MET A 46 5.98 3.15 5.71
N ILE A 47 6.30 3.25 4.41
CA ILE A 47 7.59 3.78 3.94
C ILE A 47 7.78 5.21 4.44
N LYS A 48 6.76 6.08 4.31
CA LYS A 48 6.82 7.45 4.81
C LYS A 48 7.05 7.52 6.32
N VAL A 49 6.36 6.69 7.10
CA VAL A 49 6.53 6.60 8.56
C VAL A 49 7.94 6.14 8.91
N LEU A 50 8.43 5.08 8.26
CA LEU A 50 9.78 4.57 8.48
C LEU A 50 10.82 5.62 8.13
N SER A 51 10.67 6.33 7.01
CA SER A 51 11.57 7.42 6.61
C SER A 51 11.53 8.59 7.58
N LYS A 52 10.38 8.86 8.23
CA LYS A 52 10.26 9.89 9.27
C LYS A 52 10.88 9.47 10.60
N VAL A 53 10.84 8.19 10.96
CA VAL A 53 11.52 7.69 12.18
C VAL A 53 13.01 7.41 11.91
N ALA A 54 13.42 7.42 10.64
CA ALA A 54 14.76 7.09 10.16
C ALA A 54 15.82 8.18 10.33
N TYR A 55 15.60 9.23 11.13
CA TYR A 55 16.56 10.33 11.33
C TYR A 55 18.00 9.87 11.70
N GLY A 56 18.22 8.62 12.10
CA GLY A 56 19.55 8.02 12.35
C GLY A 56 20.05 6.97 11.34
N TYR A 57 19.33 6.63 10.27
CA TYR A 57 19.79 5.63 9.29
C TYR A 57 20.67 6.26 8.22
N ARG A 58 21.96 6.42 8.53
CA ARG A 58 22.98 6.89 7.57
C ARG A 58 23.24 5.90 6.42
N ASN A 59 22.76 4.66 6.51
CA ASN A 59 22.92 3.61 5.51
C ASN A 59 21.55 3.05 5.04
N PHE A 60 21.29 3.10 3.73
CA PHE A 60 20.10 2.53 3.08
C PHE A 60 19.90 1.04 3.40
N TYR A 61 20.99 0.28 3.58
CA TYR A 61 20.95 -1.13 3.95
C TYR A 61 20.20 -1.35 5.27
N ASN A 62 20.42 -0.48 6.27
CA ASN A 62 19.75 -0.59 7.57
C ASN A 62 18.27 -0.17 7.47
N PHE A 63 17.95 0.80 6.61
CA PHE A 63 16.57 1.17 6.31
C PHE A 63 15.79 0.01 5.65
N LYS A 64 16.39 -0.64 4.65
CA LYS A 64 15.82 -1.81 3.97
C LYS A 64 15.57 -2.98 4.92
N LYS A 65 16.51 -3.29 5.83
CA LYS A 65 16.30 -4.33 6.84
C LYS A 65 15.09 -4.03 7.74
N ARG A 66 14.93 -2.78 8.19
CA ARG A 66 13.79 -2.41 9.05
C ARG A 66 12.46 -2.52 8.32
N MET A 67 12.41 -2.22 7.03
CA MET A 67 11.23 -2.50 6.19
C MET A 67 10.90 -3.99 6.12
N MET A 68 11.92 -4.84 5.92
CA MET A 68 11.75 -6.30 5.79
C MET A 68 11.37 -6.99 7.11
N VAL A 69 11.87 -6.50 8.25
CA VAL A 69 11.56 -7.02 9.59
C VAL A 69 10.14 -6.64 10.05
N HIS A 70 9.49 -5.69 9.38
CA HIS A 70 8.17 -5.22 9.80
C HIS A 70 7.16 -6.38 9.86
N PRO A 71 6.41 -6.58 10.96
CA PRO A 71 5.58 -7.78 11.19
C PRO A 71 4.57 -8.10 10.09
N LYS A 72 4.11 -7.06 9.39
CA LYS A 72 3.15 -7.17 8.27
C LYS A 72 3.78 -7.56 6.92
N PHE A 73 5.11 -7.56 6.82
CA PHE A 73 5.90 -8.13 5.71
C PHE A 73 6.34 -9.56 6.01
N LYS A 74 6.15 -10.05 7.24
CA LYS A 74 6.30 -11.47 7.53
C LYS A 74 5.35 -12.19 6.57
N ALA A 75 5.92 -13.06 5.73
CA ALA A 75 5.14 -13.86 4.81
C ALA A 75 4.00 -14.50 5.61
N ILE A 76 2.78 -14.38 5.10
CA ILE A 76 1.67 -15.19 5.60
C ILE A 76 2.15 -16.62 5.41
N GLU A 77 2.48 -17.28 6.52
CA GLU A 77 2.79 -18.70 6.50
C GLU A 77 1.57 -19.39 5.92
N THR A 78 1.65 -19.80 4.65
CA THR A 78 0.56 -20.51 4.00
C THR A 78 0.30 -21.77 4.82
N ASN A 79 -0.97 -22.15 4.98
CA ASN A 79 -1.33 -23.31 5.78
C ASN A 79 -0.62 -24.60 5.32
N SER A 80 -0.20 -24.66 4.04
CA SER A 80 0.69 -25.72 3.52
C SER A 80 2.06 -25.75 4.19
N SER A 81 2.73 -24.60 4.37
CA SER A 81 4.06 -24.53 5.01
C SER A 81 4.02 -24.91 6.50
N LYS A 82 2.89 -24.64 7.19
CA LYS A 82 2.68 -25.06 8.59
C LYS A 82 2.46 -26.58 8.71
N LYS A 83 1.81 -27.21 7.73
CA LYS A 83 1.58 -28.66 7.71
C LYS A 83 2.90 -29.42 7.49
N ILE A 84 3.72 -28.96 6.55
CA ILE A 84 5.05 -29.54 6.24
C ILE A 84 6.05 -29.37 7.40
N GLN A 85 5.94 -28.29 8.18
CA GLN A 85 6.74 -28.12 9.41
C GLN A 85 6.22 -28.97 10.59
N LYS A 86 4.95 -29.39 10.57
CA LYS A 86 4.37 -30.29 11.58
C LYS A 86 4.76 -31.75 11.30
N GLU A 87 4.42 -32.30 10.12
CA GLU A 87 5.46 -32.77 9.19
C GLU A 87 6.81 -33.28 9.75
N THR A 88 7.83 -32.61 9.25
CA THR A 88 9.24 -32.77 9.61
C THR A 88 9.53 -32.75 11.12
N ARG A 89 8.70 -32.12 11.96
CA ARG A 89 8.87 -32.14 13.42
C ARG A 89 8.46 -33.45 14.08
N TYR A 90 7.46 -34.16 13.57
CA TYR A 90 7.14 -35.49 14.07
C TYR A 90 8.16 -36.52 13.59
N GLU A 91 8.68 -36.38 12.35
CA GLU A 91 9.71 -37.28 11.80
C GLU A 91 11.04 -37.15 12.55
N ALA A 92 11.40 -35.94 12.97
CA ALA A 92 12.61 -35.69 13.75
C ALA A 92 12.49 -36.02 15.25
N ALA A 93 11.29 -36.39 15.73
CA ALA A 93 11.02 -36.75 17.13
C ALA A 93 10.86 -38.27 17.34
N ILE A 94 10.94 -39.05 16.27
CA ILE A 94 11.06 -40.52 16.26
C ILE A 94 12.56 -40.86 16.26
#